data_AF-A0A2T7TQ80-F1
#
_entry.id   AF-A0A2T7TQ80-F1
#
_cell.length_a   1.000
_cell.length_b   1.000
_cell.length_c   1.000
_cell.angle_alpha   90.00
_cell.angle_beta   90.00
_cell.angle_gamma   90.00
#
_symmetry.space_group_name_H-M   'P 1'
#
loop_
_entity.id
_entity.type
_entity.pdbx_description
1 polymer ?
#
loop_
_entity_poly.entity_id
_entity_poly.type
_entity_poly.pdbx_seq_one_letter_code
_entity_poly.pdbx_strand_id
1 'polypeptide(L)' 'MAIDVTGCDEARPGEMVELLGPEVPLDEISTAAGTAAYETLVRLSPRAERIYVGAAG' A
#
# COMPACT_ATOMS: atom_id res chain seq x y z
N MET A 1 -12.09 -2.90 1.04
CA MET A 1 -11.64 -1.54 1.41
C MET A 1 -12.24 -0.58 0.41
N ALA A 2 -12.62 0.61 0.84
CA ALA A 2 -13.07 1.70 -0.02
C ALA A 2 -12.24 2.94 0.35
N ILE A 3 -12.07 3.85 -0.62
CA ILE A 3 -11.35 5.11 -0.46
C ILE A 3 -12.28 6.20 -0.97
N ASP A 4 -12.42 7.28 -0.20
CA ASP A 4 -13.12 8.48 -0.67
C ASP A 4 -12.17 9.27 -1.57
N VAL A 5 -12.61 9.52 -2.79
CA VAL A 5 -11.85 10.24 -3.83
C VAL A 5 -12.50 11.58 -4.17
N THR A 6 -13.41 12.06 -3.34
CA THR A 6 -14.06 13.37 -3.54
C THR A 6 -13.00 14.46 -3.65
N GLY A 7 -12.92 15.13 -4.81
CA GLY A 7 -11.95 16.19 -5.09
C GLY A 7 -10.60 15.72 -5.65
N CYS A 8 -10.43 14.44 -5.96
CA CYS A 8 -9.28 13.92 -6.71
C CYS A 8 -9.69 13.72 -8.17
N ASP A 9 -9.30 14.64 -9.05
CA ASP A 9 -9.68 14.63 -10.46
C ASP A 9 -8.96 13.54 -11.27
N GLU A 10 -7.83 13.06 -10.76
CA GLU A 10 -7.01 12.00 -11.37
C GLU A 10 -7.64 10.62 -11.19
N ALA A 11 -8.40 10.41 -10.11
CA ALA A 11 -8.91 9.10 -9.72
C ALA A 11 -9.86 8.51 -10.77
N ARG A 12 -9.44 7.37 -11.35
CA ARG A 12 -10.21 6.63 -12.37
C ARG A 12 -9.98 5.13 -12.28
N PRO A 13 -10.93 4.29 -12.76
CA PRO A 13 -10.76 2.84 -12.77
C PRO A 13 -9.48 2.40 -13.47
N GLY A 14 -8.74 1.50 -12.83
CA GLY A 14 -7.46 1.00 -13.33
C GLY A 14 -6.24 1.83 -12.91
N GLU A 15 -6.41 2.98 -12.26
CA GLU A 15 -5.28 3.68 -11.67
C GLU A 15 -4.70 2.98 -10.45
N MET A 16 -3.39 3.20 -10.26
CA MET A 16 -2.64 2.64 -9.16
C MET A 16 -3.02 3.35 -7.87
N VAL A 17 -3.24 2.55 -6.82
CA VAL A 17 -3.38 3.04 -5.45
C VAL A 17 -2.22 2.52 -4.65
N GLU A 18 -1.50 3.43 -4.01
CA GLU A 18 -0.44 3.07 -3.06
C GLU A 18 -1.02 2.88 -1.66
N LEU A 19 -0.79 1.71 -1.07
CA LEU A 19 -1.21 1.40 0.32
C LEU A 19 -0.03 1.39 1.30
N LEU A 20 1.18 1.24 0.76
CA LEU A 20 2.46 1.24 1.45
C LEU A 20 3.53 1.51 0.38
N GLY A 21 4.31 2.57 0.56
CA GLY A 21 5.33 2.97 -0.41
C GLY A 21 5.94 4.34 -0.08
N PRO A 22 6.60 4.99 -1.06
CA PRO A 22 7.24 6.29 -0.85
C PRO A 22 6.29 7.41 -0.40
N GLU A 23 5.05 7.41 -0.89
CA GLU A 23 4.01 8.40 -0.56
C GLU A 23 3.16 7.97 0.63
N VAL A 24 3.17 6.68 0.99
CA VAL A 24 2.52 6.12 2.18
C VAL A 24 3.56 5.41 3.08
N PRO A 25 4.29 6.15 3.94
CA PRO A 25 5.42 5.62 4.71
C PRO A 25 5.01 4.57 5.74
N LEU A 26 5.84 3.53 5.90
CA LEU A 26 5.58 2.39 6.78
C LEU A 26 5.16 2.78 8.20
N ASP A 27 5.88 3.69 8.83
CA ASP A 27 5.63 4.07 10.22
C ASP A 27 4.27 4.76 10.40
N GLU A 28 3.82 5.53 9.39
CA GLU A 28 2.53 6.21 9.41
C GLU A 28 1.38 5.21 9.31
N ILE A 29 1.46 4.25 8.38
CA ILE A 29 0.44 3.20 8.26
C ILE A 29 0.44 2.31 9.51
N SER A 30 1.59 1.91 10.04
CA SER A 30 1.64 1.07 11.25
C SER A 30 1.01 1.78 12.44
N THR A 31 1.30 3.07 12.61
CA THR A 31 0.68 3.91 13.65
C THR A 31 -0.84 3.99 13.46
N ALA A 32 -1.31 4.30 12.25
CA ALA A 32 -2.74 4.40 11.95
C ALA A 32 -3.48 3.06 12.12
N ALA A 33 -2.81 1.94 11.84
CA ALA A 33 -3.34 0.59 11.99
C ALA A 33 -3.20 0.04 13.43
N GLY A 34 -2.57 0.79 14.35
CA GLY A 34 -2.38 0.38 15.75
C GLY A 34 -1.48 -0.84 15.92
N THR A 35 -0.48 -1.00 15.06
CA THR A 35 0.41 -2.16 14.99
C THR A 35 1.87 -1.73 14.84
N ALA A 36 2.81 -2.66 14.96
CA ALA A 36 4.23 -2.40 14.74
C ALA A 36 4.61 -2.49 13.25
N ALA A 37 5.63 -1.74 12.84
CA ALA A 37 6.20 -1.77 11.47
C ALA A 37 6.49 -3.19 10.96
N TYR A 38 7.07 -4.04 11.81
CA TYR A 38 7.33 -5.44 11.46
C TYR A 38 6.06 -6.21 11.10
N GLU A 39 4.99 -6.07 11.91
CA GLU A 39 3.72 -6.76 11.68
C GLU A 39 3.07 -6.29 10.37
N THR A 40 3.13 -4.99 10.06
CA THR A 40 2.66 -4.45 8.77
C THR A 40 3.34 -5.12 7.57
N LEU A 41 4.66 -5.36 7.65
CA LEU A 41 5.42 -5.97 6.56
C LEU A 41 5.20 -7.48 6.42
N VAL A 42 5.05 -8.21 7.53
CA VAL A 42 4.97 -9.68 7.48
C VAL A 42 3.56 -10.21 7.42
N ARG A 43 2.55 -9.39 7.74
CA ARG A 43 1.13 -9.79 7.78
C ARG A 43 0.34 -9.33 6.56
N LEU A 44 1.02 -9.19 5.41
CA LEU A 44 0.38 -8.92 4.13
C LEU A 44 -0.57 -10.05 3.73
N SER A 45 -1.66 -9.70 3.05
CA SER A 45 -2.66 -10.70 2.63
C SER A 45 -2.03 -11.75 1.71
N PRO A 46 -2.31 -13.05 1.90
CA PRO A 46 -1.85 -14.10 0.99
C PRO A 46 -2.46 -13.98 -0.42
N ARG A 47 -3.47 -13.12 -0.61
CA ARG A 47 -4.07 -12.81 -1.93
C ARG A 47 -3.25 -11.80 -2.74
N ALA A 48 -2.26 -11.14 -2.14
CA ALA A 48 -1.40 -10.21 -2.86
C ALA A 48 -0.42 -10.99 -3.75
N GLU A 49 -0.33 -10.58 -5.01
CA GLU A 49 0.70 -11.07 -5.92
C GLU A 49 2.07 -10.47 -5.53
N ARG A 50 3.12 -11.29 -5.58
CA ARG A 50 4.50 -10.84 -5.33
C ARG A 50 5.22 -10.67 -6.66
N ILE A 51 5.51 -9.44 -7.02
CA ILE A 51 6.28 -9.08 -8.21
C ILE A 51 7.68 -8.63 -7.75
N TYR A 52 8.72 -9.36 -8.16
CA TYR A 52 10.11 -9.02 -7.86
C TYR A 52 10.67 -8.12 -8.95
N VAL A 53 10.77 -6.82 -8.66
CA VAL A 53 11.35 -5.82 -9.56
C VAL A 53 12.86 -5.70 -9.35
N GLY A 54 13.61 -5.51 -10.43
CA GLY A 54 15.08 -5.37 -10.36
C GLY A 54 15.88 -6.67 -10.27
N ALA A 55 15.22 -7.84 -10.33
CA ALA A 55 15.87 -9.15 -10.43
C ALA A 55 16.29 -9.53 -11.87
N ALA A 56 16.56 -8.52 -12.71
CA ALA A 56 17.21 -8.72 -14.01
C ALA A 56 18.73 -8.70 -13.78
N GLY A 57 19.30 -9.89 -13.65
CA GLY A 57 20.68 -10.15 -14.08
C GLY A 57 20.68 -10.57 -15.54
#